data_AF-A0A3D4TV05-F1
#
_entry.id   AF-A0A3D4TV05-F1
#
_cell.length_a   1.000
_cell.length_b   1.000
_cell.length_c   1.000
_cell.angle_alpha   90.00
_cell.angle_beta   90.00
_cell.angle_gamma   90.00
#
_symmetry.space_group_name_H-M   'P 1'
#
loop_
_entity.id
_entity.type
_entity.pdbx_description
1 polymer ?
#
loop_
_entity_poly.entity_id
_entity_poly.type
_entity_poly.pdbx_seq_one_letter_code
_entity_poly.pdbx_strand_id
1 'polypeptide(L)'
;MEFFHKIDKSFIGRFIDKRLKIIASTDPERIYVENVRSFYGVKTSVAKIFCEMATKDNLFRKNFAVNCPNDSCQRVIVTFNSKHDIPESIICEHCQLLEKDKFEFRKDELKVVEFYKLNTAVS
;
A
#
# COMPACT_ATOMS: atom_id res chain seq x y z
N MET A 1 -27.04 -11.81 27.51
CA MET A 1 -26.05 -12.08 26.43
C MET A 1 -26.68 -12.27 25.05
N GLU A 2 -27.95 -12.70 24.90
CA GLU A 2 -28.59 -12.77 23.56
C GLU A 2 -28.69 -11.44 22.80
N PHE A 3 -28.82 -10.32 23.50
CA PHE A 3 -28.97 -8.99 22.90
C PHE A 3 -27.79 -8.60 22.01
N PHE A 4 -26.55 -8.71 22.51
CA PHE A 4 -25.36 -8.39 21.74
C PHE A 4 -25.13 -9.37 20.59
N HIS A 5 -25.40 -10.67 20.78
CA HIS A 5 -25.38 -11.63 19.67
C HIS A 5 -26.39 -11.30 18.55
N LYS A 6 -27.55 -10.73 18.88
CA LYS A 6 -28.51 -10.25 17.87
C LYS A 6 -27.99 -9.00 17.15
N ILE A 7 -27.30 -8.09 17.84
CA ILE A 7 -26.65 -6.92 17.22
C ILE A 7 -25.52 -7.35 16.29
N ASP A 8 -24.66 -8.29 16.70
CA ASP A 8 -23.55 -8.78 15.88
C ASP A 8 -24.05 -9.46 14.59
N LYS A 9 -25.15 -10.21 14.69
CA LYS A 9 -25.81 -10.83 13.54
C LYS A 9 -26.63 -9.85 12.70
N SER A 10 -26.81 -8.61 13.14
CA SER A 10 -27.50 -7.58 12.37
C SER A 10 -26.63 -7.06 11.22
N PHE A 11 -27.21 -6.22 10.36
CA PHE A 11 -26.45 -5.52 9.34
C PHE A 11 -25.35 -4.63 9.94
N ILE A 12 -25.59 -4.03 11.10
CA ILE A 12 -24.63 -3.15 11.79
C ILE A 12 -23.42 -3.96 12.27
N GLY A 13 -23.64 -5.12 12.89
CA GLY A 13 -22.57 -6.00 13.36
C GLY A 13 -21.69 -6.48 12.20
N ARG A 14 -22.29 -6.98 11.11
CA ARG A 14 -21.54 -7.37 9.90
C ARG A 14 -20.73 -6.21 9.29
N PHE A 15 -21.27 -4.99 9.34
CA PHE A 15 -20.59 -3.80 8.84
C PHE A 15 -19.35 -3.46 9.69
N ILE A 16 -19.46 -3.53 11.01
CA ILE A 16 -18.35 -3.31 11.95
C ILE A 16 -17.28 -4.40 11.76
N ASP A 17 -17.67 -5.67 11.72
CA ASP A 17 -16.76 -6.80 11.51
C ASP A 17 -15.92 -6.65 10.24
N LYS A 18 -16.55 -6.20 9.15
CA LYS A 18 -15.85 -5.97 7.88
C LYS A 18 -14.76 -4.90 8.04
N ARG A 19 -15.04 -3.82 8.77
CA ARG A 19 -14.07 -2.74 9.02
C ARG A 19 -12.94 -3.20 9.93
N LEU A 20 -13.25 -3.93 11.00
CA LEU A 20 -12.24 -4.50 11.91
C LEU A 20 -11.29 -5.45 11.18
N LYS A 21 -11.80 -6.29 10.27
CA LYS A 21 -10.96 -7.15 9.43
C LYS A 21 -10.02 -6.36 8.55
N ILE A 22 -10.49 -5.28 7.93
CA ILE A 22 -9.64 -4.41 7.10
C ILE A 22 -8.55 -3.74 7.95
N ILE A 23 -8.89 -3.25 9.14
CA ILE A 23 -7.91 -2.68 10.07
C ILE A 23 -6.86 -3.74 10.43
N ALA A 24 -7.30 -4.94 10.85
CA ALA A 24 -6.41 -6.01 11.28
C ALA A 24 -5.48 -6.52 10.16
N SER A 25 -5.92 -6.46 8.90
CA SER A 25 -5.13 -6.91 7.75
C SER A 25 -4.30 -5.81 7.07
N THR A 26 -4.39 -4.57 7.54
CA THR A 26 -3.68 -3.44 6.92
C THR A 26 -2.33 -3.26 7.60
N ASP A 27 -1.25 -3.31 6.81
CA ASP A 27 0.10 -3.01 7.26
C ASP A 27 0.28 -1.48 7.39
N PRO A 28 0.57 -0.92 8.57
CA PRO A 28 0.76 0.52 8.75
C PRO A 28 1.97 1.06 7.98
N GLU A 29 2.92 0.21 7.60
CA GLU A 29 4.08 0.56 6.78
C GLU A 29 3.79 0.48 5.27
N ARG A 30 2.63 -0.07 4.88
CA ARG A 30 2.21 -0.23 3.47
C ARG A 30 0.69 -0.14 3.32
N ILE A 31 0.20 1.09 3.36
CA ILE A 31 -1.21 1.42 3.17
C ILE A 31 -1.44 1.77 1.69
N TYR A 32 -2.27 1.01 0.98
CA TYR A 32 -2.66 1.31 -0.39
C TYR A 32 -3.99 2.05 -0.45
N VAL A 33 -4.26 2.73 -1.56
CA VAL A 33 -5.56 3.42 -1.79
C VAL A 33 -6.71 2.42 -1.68
N GLU A 34 -6.50 1.17 -2.06
CA GLU A 34 -7.46 0.08 -1.97
C GLU A 34 -7.84 -0.26 -0.52
N ASN A 35 -6.93 -0.14 0.45
CA ASN A 35 -7.25 -0.31 1.87
C ASN A 35 -8.25 0.75 2.32
N VAL A 36 -7.95 2.02 2.03
CA VAL A 36 -8.79 3.19 2.36
C VAL A 36 -10.15 3.09 1.65
N ARG A 37 -10.14 2.75 0.36
CA ARG A 37 -11.34 2.53 -0.45
C ARG A 37 -12.25 1.47 0.18
N SER A 38 -11.68 0.33 0.56
CA SER A 38 -12.42 -0.79 1.13
C SER A 38 -12.96 -0.47 2.52
N PHE A 39 -12.20 0.30 3.31
CA PHE A 39 -12.60 0.71 4.66
C PHE A 39 -13.78 1.69 4.64
N TYR A 40 -13.69 2.75 3.83
CA TYR A 40 -14.73 3.77 3.74
C TYR A 40 -15.89 3.36 2.81
N GLY A 41 -15.69 2.37 1.94
CA GLY A 41 -16.70 1.95 0.96
C GLY A 41 -16.91 2.97 -0.16
N VAL A 42 -15.86 3.70 -0.54
CA VAL A 42 -15.91 4.79 -1.52
C VAL A 42 -15.32 4.39 -2.87
N LYS A 43 -15.39 5.27 -3.88
CA LYS A 43 -14.69 5.11 -5.15
C LYS A 43 -13.19 5.33 -4.98
N THR A 44 -12.36 4.71 -5.83
CA THR A 44 -10.89 4.86 -5.79
C THR A 44 -10.43 6.30 -5.88
N SER A 45 -11.09 7.13 -6.70
CA SER A 45 -10.78 8.57 -6.81
C SER A 45 -10.95 9.31 -5.48
N VAL A 46 -12.03 9.02 -4.75
CA VAL A 46 -12.31 9.60 -3.43
C VAL A 46 -11.34 9.07 -2.37
N ALA A 47 -11.07 7.77 -2.38
CA ALA A 47 -10.07 7.17 -1.49
C ALA A 47 -8.69 7.79 -1.68
N LYS A 48 -8.29 8.05 -2.94
CA LYS A 48 -7.05 8.75 -3.25
C LYS A 48 -7.04 10.14 -2.64
N ILE A 49 -8.11 10.91 -2.80
CA ILE A 49 -8.23 12.25 -2.18
C ILE A 49 -8.02 12.15 -0.65
N PHE A 50 -8.60 11.16 0.02
CA PHE A 50 -8.39 10.97 1.46
C PHE A 50 -6.92 10.69 1.80
N CYS A 51 -6.23 9.84 1.04
CA CYS A 51 -4.80 9.60 1.26
C CYS A 51 -3.95 10.86 1.06
N GLU A 52 -4.25 11.67 0.03
CA GLU A 52 -3.56 12.93 -0.23
C GLU A 52 -3.82 13.96 0.89
N MET A 53 -5.05 14.05 1.38
CA MET A 53 -5.39 14.91 2.53
C MET A 53 -4.67 14.46 3.79
N ALA A 54 -4.71 13.17 4.11
CA ALA A 54 -3.97 12.61 5.26
C ALA A 54 -2.45 12.84 5.15
N THR A 55 -1.90 12.89 3.92
CA THR A 55 -0.50 13.27 3.71
C THR A 55 -0.26 14.74 4.03
N LYS A 56 -1.16 15.64 3.63
CA LYS A 56 -1.09 17.08 3.96
C LYS A 56 -1.22 17.34 5.46
N ASP A 57 -2.04 16.55 6.14
CA ASP A 57 -2.26 16.63 7.59
C ASP A 57 -1.14 15.91 8.38
N ASN A 58 -0.07 15.48 7.73
CA ASN A 58 1.06 14.73 8.31
C ASN A 58 0.66 13.42 9.01
N LEU A 59 -0.50 12.85 8.71
CA LEU A 59 -0.91 11.53 9.20
C LEU A 59 -0.28 10.41 8.37
N PHE A 60 -0.16 10.63 7.06
CA PHE A 60 0.50 9.71 6.14
C PHE A 60 1.77 10.32 5.55
N ARG A 61 2.70 9.45 5.18
CA ARG A 61 3.81 9.76 4.28
C ARG A 61 3.60 9.01 2.98
N LYS A 62 3.67 9.74 1.86
CA LYS A 62 3.58 9.17 0.53
C LYS A 62 4.91 8.57 0.10
N ASN A 63 4.86 7.35 -0.44
CA ASN A 63 6.02 6.60 -0.86
C ASN A 63 5.77 5.88 -2.19
N PHE A 64 6.86 5.53 -2.86
CA PHE A 64 6.86 4.83 -4.15
C PHE A 64 7.71 3.58 -4.03
N ALA A 65 7.18 2.42 -4.41
CA ALA A 65 7.91 1.17 -4.48
C ALA A 65 8.12 0.80 -5.95
N VAL A 66 9.31 0.28 -6.25
CA VAL A 66 9.61 -0.34 -7.55
C VAL A 66 9.66 -1.83 -7.36
N ASN A 67 8.82 -2.56 -8.09
CA ASN A 67 8.84 -4.02 -8.07
C ASN A 67 9.71 -4.55 -9.21
N CYS A 68 10.39 -5.67 -8.95
CA CYS A 68 11.14 -6.38 -9.96
C CYS A 68 10.17 -6.90 -11.04
N PRO A 69 10.39 -6.58 -12.32
CA PRO A 69 9.50 -6.99 -13.39
C PRO A 69 9.73 -8.46 -13.81
N ASN A 70 10.78 -9.12 -13.31
CA ASN A 70 10.95 -10.55 -13.53
C ASN A 70 9.84 -11.34 -12.83
N ASP A 71 9.12 -12.16 -13.58
CA ASP A 71 8.02 -12.98 -13.08
C ASP A 71 8.44 -13.92 -11.94
N SER A 72 9.68 -14.39 -11.95
CA SER A 72 10.22 -15.26 -10.90
C SER A 72 10.59 -14.54 -9.62
N CYS A 73 10.63 -13.20 -9.61
CA CYS A 73 11.06 -12.40 -8.46
C CYS A 73 9.89 -11.63 -7.85
N GLN A 74 9.28 -10.71 -8.61
CA GLN A 74 8.19 -9.82 -8.19
C GLN A 74 8.39 -9.06 -6.84
N ARG A 75 9.61 -9.07 -6.28
CA ARG A 75 9.94 -8.40 -5.02
C ARG A 75 10.03 -6.89 -5.21
N VAL A 76 9.77 -6.14 -4.14
CA VAL A 76 10.13 -4.72 -4.09
C VAL A 76 11.66 -4.62 -4.14
N ILE A 77 12.20 -3.95 -5.15
CA ILE A 77 13.64 -3.69 -5.30
C ILE A 77 14.06 -2.55 -4.38
N VAL A 78 13.33 -1.45 -4.43
CA VAL A 78 13.67 -0.21 -3.73
C VAL A 78 12.43 0.65 -3.51
N THR A 79 12.49 1.50 -2.49
CA THR A 79 11.44 2.46 -2.15
C THR A 79 11.96 3.90 -2.12
N PHE A 80 11.15 4.83 -2.60
CA PHE A 80 11.46 6.25 -2.70
C PHE A 80 10.40 7.11 -2.01
N ASN A 81 10.75 8.35 -1.70
CA ASN A 81 9.83 9.34 -1.13
C ASN A 81 9.19 10.23 -2.21
N SER A 82 9.87 10.40 -3.35
CA SER A 82 9.34 11.08 -4.53
C SER A 82 9.48 10.22 -5.78
N LYS A 83 8.55 10.38 -6.73
CA LYS A 83 8.64 9.74 -8.04
C LYS A 83 9.84 10.27 -8.85
N HIS A 84 10.30 11.48 -8.55
CA HIS A 84 11.46 12.09 -9.20
C HIS A 84 12.78 11.48 -8.72
N ASP A 85 12.80 10.87 -7.53
CA ASP A 85 14.01 10.24 -6.97
C ASP A 85 14.32 8.88 -7.63
N ILE A 86 13.41 8.37 -8.47
CA ILE A 86 13.56 7.09 -9.14
C ILE A 86 14.62 7.25 -10.24
N PRO A 87 15.78 6.55 -10.14
CA PRO A 87 16.86 6.64 -11.13
C PRO A 87 16.45 6.05 -12.47
N GLU A 88 17.21 6.37 -13.51
CA GLU A 88 16.94 5.92 -14.89
C GLU A 88 17.20 4.43 -15.09
N SER A 89 18.07 3.82 -14.27
CA SER A 89 18.21 2.36 -14.17
C SER A 89 18.21 1.90 -12.72
N ILE A 90 17.65 0.71 -12.49
CA ILE A 90 17.56 0.06 -11.18
C ILE A 90 18.04 -1.38 -11.30
N ILE A 91 18.87 -1.80 -10.35
CA ILE A 91 19.38 -3.16 -10.25
C ILE A 91 18.59 -3.92 -9.18
N CYS A 92 18.07 -5.09 -9.54
CA CYS A 92 17.53 -6.05 -8.58
C CYS A 92 18.67 -6.93 -8.05
N GLU A 93 19.19 -6.60 -6.87
CA GLU A 93 20.28 -7.34 -6.21
C GLU A 93 19.96 -8.84 -6.06
N HIS A 94 18.69 -9.20 -5.83
CA HIS A 94 18.30 -10.60 -5.71
C HIS A 94 18.41 -11.35 -7.04
N CYS A 95 18.00 -10.74 -8.16
CA CYS A 95 18.15 -11.35 -9.48
C CYS A 95 19.62 -11.39 -9.91
N GLN A 96 20.41 -10.38 -9.53
CA GLN A 96 21.85 -10.37 -9.75
C GLN A 96 22.54 -11.50 -8.98
N LEU A 97 22.19 -11.70 -7.70
CA LEU A 97 22.74 -12.77 -6.86
C LEU A 97 22.37 -14.17 -7.38
N LEU A 98 21.17 -14.31 -7.96
CA LEU A 98 20.71 -15.54 -8.59
C LEU A 98 21.21 -15.70 -10.04
N GLU A 99 22.13 -14.84 -10.49
CA GLU A 99 22.72 -14.84 -11.82
C GLU A 99 21.66 -14.94 -12.95
N LYS A 100 20.54 -14.23 -12.78
CA LYS A 100 19.49 -14.17 -13.82
C LYS A 100 19.98 -13.37 -15.02
N ASP A 101 19.52 -13.74 -16.21
CA ASP A 101 19.89 -13.04 -17.46
C ASP A 101 19.53 -11.54 -17.46
N LYS A 102 18.44 -11.17 -16.78
CA LYS A 102 18.00 -9.78 -16.64
C LYS A 102 17.89 -9.41 -15.17
N PHE A 103 18.72 -8.49 -14.70
CA PHE A 103 18.68 -7.95 -13.32
C PHE A 103 18.79 -6.44 -13.25
N GLU A 104 19.20 -5.77 -14.34
CA GLU A 104 19.14 -4.32 -14.50
C GLU A 104 17.95 -3.94 -15.38
N PHE A 105 17.20 -2.92 -14.95
CA PHE A 105 15.97 -2.48 -15.59
C PHE A 105 16.01 -0.98 -15.80
N ARG A 106 15.57 -0.53 -16.97
CA ARG A 106 15.36 0.89 -17.22
C ARG A 106 14.04 1.35 -16.61
N LYS A 107 13.97 2.62 -16.23
CA LYS A 107 12.81 3.23 -15.55
C LYS A 107 11.48 3.06 -16.29
N ASP A 108 11.51 3.04 -17.61
CA ASP A 108 10.35 2.81 -18.49
C ASP A 108 9.85 1.36 -18.47
N GLU A 109 10.70 0.40 -18.08
CA GLU A 109 10.33 -1.00 -17.89
C GLU A 109 9.76 -1.29 -16.50
N LEU A 110 9.83 -0.32 -15.58
CA LEU A 110 9.54 -0.53 -14.16
C LEU A 110 8.13 -0.11 -13.80
N LYS A 111 7.42 -1.01 -13.12
CA LYS A 111 6.12 -0.71 -12.53
C LYS A 111 6.32 -0.05 -11.16
N VAL A 112 6.11 1.27 -11.12
CA VAL A 112 6.10 2.04 -9.88
C VAL A 112 4.73 1.92 -9.20
N VAL A 113 4.72 1.49 -7.95
CA VAL A 113 3.54 1.37 -7.11
C VAL A 113 3.56 2.47 -6.06
N GLU A 114 2.48 3.24 -5.97
CA GLU A 114 2.27 4.25 -4.93
C GLU A 114 1.70 3.58 -3.67
N PHE A 115 2.23 3.93 -2.50
CA PHE A 115 1.69 3.51 -1.21
C PHE A 115 1.93 4.60 -0.16
N TYR A 116 1.30 4.44 1.00
CA TYR A 116 1.36 5.38 2.11
C TYR A 116 1.86 4.66 3.36
N LYS A 117 2.58 5.39 4.22
CA LYS A 117 3.00 4.95 5.54
C LYS A 117 2.32 5.79 6.60
N LEU A 118 1.96 5.18 7.74
CA LEU A 118 1.53 5.95 8.90
C LEU A 118 2.71 6.77 9.44
N ASN A 119 2.48 8.04 9.72
CA ASN A 119 3.49 8.88 10.35
C ASN A 119 3.40 8.73 11.87
N THR A 120 4.31 7.97 12.47
CA THR A 120 4.32 7.70 13.92
C THR A 120 4.79 8.89 14.77
N ALA A 121 5.26 9.98 14.15
CA ALA A 121 5.64 11.21 14.85
C ALA A 121 4.44 12.00 15.42
N VAL A 122 3.20 11.57 15.13
CA VAL A 122 1.97 12.15 15.67
C VAL A 122 1.40 11.14 16.68
N SER A 123 1.92 11.15 17.90
CA SER A 123 1.36 10.47 19.08
C SER A 123 1.42 11.41 20.27
#